data_AF-A0A1N6QRY5-F1
#
_entry.id   AF-A0A1N6QRY5-F1
#
_cell.length_a   1.000
_cell.length_b   1.000
_cell.length_c   1.000
_cell.angle_alpha   90.00
_cell.angle_beta   90.00
_cell.angle_gamma   90.00
#
_symmetry.space_group_name_H-M   'P 1'
#
loop_
_entity.id
_entity.type
_entity.pdbx_description
1 polymer ?
#
loop_
_entity_poly.entity_id
_entity_poly.type
_entity_poly.pdbx_seq_one_letter_code
_entity_poly.pdbx_strand_id
1 'polypeptide(L)'
;MILKNLIFLQSIGGLPISDTSKKGGVILDFVMYYLFTQFPNKNLPIMNFFGDKDLLEIDTENISLSEALDLYSNFTYSPKNTEDLKKRFIKSLQLSAHKEIIDFIIKDILKQNTNYIYYINRKINLLQLGNFNEKVDVVNSLEDLLDNDNIFRLANGLNKYVAKYNVDKNTHIISVESLGEEFEDYLELRNIDSTVFISYYAFLLDADFFNASIEGMKFGNQIKATCSSSIFSKKQLKNEFIDYSIQTVKNELFQNMYEKNFQYQGIFEKEDSFFIDKKQTLIDCLKILSNTSRTEKHYSQKKIDIKKSTSYLKLTFLQRYQYSEQLDKTLKSKTEMQFDEIQKKNSDYKKYLAQKGFNSYEVKIIFNLLSQNKYKDLGIIYLSNFRQVDFFRFCYAFYFFDFFIEIKKYNFDTIKSFEIIFSFDNENDYTSDSLEQMRKYYLNMKKKTNKHYPFNNYEKNCIDIEKILRIDREKLKPILE
;
A
#
# COMPACT_ATOMS: atom_id res chain seq x y z
N MET A 1 19.55 -6.34 -18.94
CA MET A 1 19.70 -7.61 -18.20
C MET A 1 18.53 -7.85 -17.23
N ILE A 2 17.29 -7.53 -17.63
CA ILE A 2 16.03 -7.70 -16.84
C ILE A 2 15.27 -8.97 -17.31
N LEU A 3 15.79 -9.66 -18.34
CA LEU A 3 15.10 -10.79 -18.97
C LEU A 3 15.05 -12.06 -18.11
N LYS A 4 16.01 -12.31 -17.20
CA LYS A 4 16.11 -13.60 -16.50
C LYS A 4 15.04 -13.82 -15.43
N ASN A 5 14.65 -12.78 -14.68
CA ASN A 5 13.67 -12.90 -13.60
C ASN A 5 12.20 -13.00 -14.09
N LEU A 6 11.91 -12.61 -15.34
CA LEU A 6 10.56 -12.76 -15.90
C LEU A 6 10.36 -13.99 -16.78
N ILE A 7 11.45 -14.53 -17.36
CA ILE A 7 11.42 -15.92 -17.83
C ILE A 7 11.09 -16.83 -16.64
N PHE A 8 11.54 -16.49 -15.43
CA PHE A 8 11.23 -17.24 -14.20
C PHE A 8 9.73 -17.31 -13.87
N LEU A 9 8.96 -16.22 -13.99
CA LEU A 9 7.50 -16.25 -13.77
C LEU A 9 6.71 -16.90 -14.93
N GLN A 10 7.26 -16.84 -16.15
CA GLN A 10 6.66 -17.47 -17.33
C GLN A 10 7.04 -18.95 -17.50
N SER A 11 8.20 -19.40 -16.99
CA SER A 11 8.72 -20.77 -17.07
C SER A 11 8.22 -21.69 -15.96
N ILE A 12 7.41 -21.20 -15.03
CA ILE A 12 6.64 -22.05 -14.09
C ILE A 12 5.44 -22.65 -14.83
N GLY A 13 5.73 -23.37 -15.92
CA GLY A 13 4.80 -24.25 -16.62
C GLY A 13 4.69 -25.63 -15.96
N GLY A 14 5.00 -25.74 -14.66
CA GLY A 14 5.11 -27.05 -14.01
C GLY A 14 4.95 -27.10 -12.49
N LEU A 15 4.66 -26.00 -11.78
CA LEU A 15 4.32 -26.06 -10.36
C LEU A 15 3.00 -25.33 -10.08
N PRO A 16 2.05 -25.94 -9.32
CA PRO A 16 0.72 -25.38 -9.12
C PRO A 16 0.67 -24.04 -8.36
N ILE A 17 1.75 -23.54 -7.76
CA ILE A 17 1.65 -22.66 -6.59
C ILE A 17 1.95 -21.17 -6.88
N SER A 18 2.36 -20.81 -8.12
CA SER A 18 2.42 -19.41 -8.59
C SER A 18 1.13 -18.97 -9.30
N ASP A 19 0.06 -19.71 -9.08
CA ASP A 19 -1.24 -19.54 -9.71
C ASP A 19 -2.12 -18.77 -8.72
N THR A 20 -2.50 -17.54 -9.07
CA THR A 20 -3.33 -16.67 -8.22
C THR A 20 -4.76 -17.21 -8.02
N SER A 21 -5.13 -18.28 -8.74
CA SER A 21 -6.34 -19.07 -8.52
C SER A 21 -6.19 -20.18 -7.48
N LYS A 22 -4.99 -20.41 -6.94
CA LYS A 22 -4.75 -21.41 -5.89
C LYS A 22 -4.55 -20.78 -4.54
N LYS A 23 -4.95 -21.51 -3.50
CA LYS A 23 -4.82 -21.14 -2.09
C LYS A 23 -3.42 -20.65 -1.74
N GLY A 24 -2.38 -21.33 -2.22
CA GLY A 24 -0.99 -20.91 -2.03
C GLY A 24 -0.59 -19.65 -2.74
N GLY A 25 -1.13 -19.39 -3.93
CA GLY A 25 -0.91 -18.14 -4.63
C GLY A 25 -1.51 -16.96 -3.86
N VAL A 26 -2.77 -17.10 -3.39
CA VAL A 26 -3.47 -16.04 -2.65
C VAL A 26 -2.79 -15.74 -1.31
N ILE A 27 -2.45 -16.76 -0.52
CA ILE A 27 -1.78 -16.57 0.78
C ILE A 27 -0.40 -15.93 0.59
N LEU A 28 0.35 -16.36 -0.42
CA LEU A 28 1.66 -15.77 -0.73
C LEU A 28 1.54 -14.30 -1.08
N ASP A 29 0.63 -13.97 -1.99
CA ASP A 29 0.42 -12.61 -2.46
C ASP A 29 0.02 -11.68 -1.32
N PHE A 30 -0.91 -12.14 -0.46
CA PHE A 30 -1.32 -11.42 0.74
C PHE A 30 -0.14 -11.19 1.68
N VAL A 31 0.63 -12.22 2.04
CA VAL A 31 1.76 -12.07 2.97
C VAL A 31 2.80 -11.08 2.43
N MET A 32 3.09 -11.14 1.13
CA MET A 32 3.99 -10.20 0.49
C MET A 32 3.43 -8.78 0.52
N TYR A 33 2.18 -8.60 0.12
CA TYR A 33 1.48 -7.32 0.15
C TYR A 33 1.46 -6.71 1.56
N TYR A 34 1.11 -7.52 2.57
CA TYR A 34 1.11 -7.14 3.97
C TYR A 34 2.48 -6.65 4.40
N LEU A 35 3.55 -7.39 4.10
CA LEU A 35 4.90 -6.98 4.50
C LEU A 35 5.33 -5.67 3.83
N PHE A 36 5.06 -5.49 2.54
CA PHE A 36 5.37 -4.25 1.81
C PHE A 36 4.63 -3.03 2.36
N THR A 37 3.36 -3.21 2.73
CA THR A 37 2.50 -2.10 3.18
C THR A 37 2.70 -1.75 4.64
N GLN A 38 2.92 -2.75 5.50
CA GLN A 38 3.06 -2.55 6.95
C GLN A 38 4.48 -2.16 7.37
N PHE A 39 5.50 -2.58 6.62
CA PHE A 39 6.90 -2.32 6.95
C PHE A 39 7.64 -1.59 5.83
N PRO A 40 7.12 -0.45 5.31
CA PRO A 40 7.76 0.27 4.23
C PRO A 40 9.15 0.75 4.68
N ASN A 41 10.14 0.65 3.78
CA ASN A 41 11.54 1.02 4.00
C ASN A 41 12.31 0.15 5.01
N LYS A 42 11.74 -0.94 5.53
CA LYS A 42 12.52 -1.93 6.27
C LYS A 42 13.26 -2.81 5.26
N ASN A 43 14.56 -3.03 5.48
CA ASN A 43 15.34 -3.94 4.64
C ASN A 43 15.03 -5.40 5.03
N LEU A 44 13.79 -5.83 4.84
CA LEU A 44 13.39 -7.22 5.04
C LEU A 44 13.85 -8.00 3.82
N PRO A 45 14.69 -9.05 3.94
CA PRO A 45 15.19 -9.79 2.77
C PRO A 45 14.10 -10.44 1.91
N ILE A 46 12.89 -10.60 2.44
CA ILE A 46 11.73 -11.04 1.68
C ILE A 46 11.25 -9.98 0.68
N MET A 47 11.43 -8.69 0.97
CA MET A 47 11.06 -7.59 0.09
C MET A 47 11.91 -7.51 -1.19
N ASN A 48 13.08 -8.15 -1.19
CA ASN A 48 13.89 -8.34 -2.40
C ASN A 48 13.28 -9.36 -3.37
N PHE A 49 12.14 -9.97 -3.05
CA PHE A 49 11.44 -10.94 -3.90
C PHE A 49 11.27 -10.48 -5.36
N PHE A 50 11.01 -9.18 -5.56
CA PHE A 50 10.83 -8.59 -6.88
C PHE A 50 12.00 -7.70 -7.35
N GLY A 51 13.03 -7.51 -6.51
CA GLY A 51 14.17 -6.63 -6.80
C GLY A 51 15.37 -7.36 -7.40
N ASP A 52 16.18 -6.64 -8.18
CA ASP A 52 17.45 -7.13 -8.74
C ASP A 52 18.62 -7.12 -7.72
N LYS A 53 18.40 -6.61 -6.50
CA LYS A 53 19.45 -6.50 -5.48
C LYS A 53 19.70 -7.86 -4.83
N ASP A 54 20.83 -8.42 -5.24
CA ASP A 54 21.52 -9.56 -4.69
C ASP A 54 20.72 -10.86 -4.77
N LEU A 55 21.02 -11.58 -5.84
CA LEU A 55 21.19 -13.02 -5.77
C LEU A 55 21.72 -13.40 -4.40
N LEU A 56 20.79 -13.88 -3.57
CA LEU A 56 20.97 -14.44 -2.26
C LEU A 56 22.44 -14.75 -1.96
N GLU A 57 23.03 -14.04 -1.01
CA GLU A 57 24.07 -14.64 -0.17
C GLU A 57 23.37 -15.77 0.59
N ILE A 58 23.22 -16.90 -0.08
CA ILE A 58 22.86 -18.16 0.54
C ILE A 58 24.08 -18.51 1.34
N ASP A 59 23.94 -18.43 2.66
CA ASP A 59 24.90 -18.96 3.60
C ASP A 59 24.95 -20.48 3.42
N THR A 60 25.79 -20.95 2.49
CA THR A 60 25.97 -22.37 2.16
C THR A 60 26.70 -23.10 3.28
N GLU A 61 27.19 -22.39 4.29
CA GLU A 61 27.92 -22.98 5.42
C GLU A 61 27.03 -23.80 6.35
N ASN A 62 25.71 -23.59 6.29
CA ASN A 62 24.73 -24.21 7.19
C ASN A 62 23.79 -25.23 6.54
N ILE A 63 23.95 -25.56 5.25
CA ILE A 63 23.14 -26.58 4.58
C ILE A 63 23.84 -27.93 4.70
N SER A 64 23.21 -28.89 5.36
CA SER A 64 23.74 -30.25 5.47
C SER A 64 23.74 -30.97 4.12
N LEU A 65 24.70 -31.87 3.89
CA LEU A 65 24.77 -32.68 2.67
C LEU A 65 23.48 -33.49 2.44
N SER A 66 22.82 -33.92 3.53
CA SER A 66 21.52 -34.60 3.47
C SER A 66 20.41 -33.69 2.95
N GLU A 67 20.33 -32.43 3.38
CA GLU A 67 19.33 -31.47 2.88
C GLU A 67 19.57 -31.12 1.41
N ALA A 68 20.84 -31.04 0.99
CA ALA A 68 21.20 -30.82 -0.41
C ALA A 68 20.80 -32.02 -1.30
N LEU A 69 20.95 -33.25 -0.80
CA LEU A 69 20.54 -34.47 -1.50
C LEU A 69 19.01 -34.65 -1.54
N ASP A 70 18.30 -34.27 -0.48
CA ASP A 70 16.83 -34.25 -0.45
C ASP A 70 16.25 -33.27 -1.49
N LEU A 71 16.83 -32.08 -1.59
CA LEU A 71 16.50 -31.09 -2.63
C LEU A 71 16.70 -31.63 -4.04
N TYR A 72 17.76 -32.42 -4.24
CA TYR A 72 18.07 -33.05 -5.52
C TYR A 72 17.19 -34.28 -5.80
N SER A 73 16.75 -35.02 -4.79
CA SER A 73 15.94 -36.24 -4.95
C SER A 73 14.48 -35.96 -5.32
N ASN A 74 13.95 -34.82 -4.88
CA ASN A 74 12.63 -34.31 -5.28
C ASN A 74 12.61 -33.75 -6.72
N PHE A 75 13.73 -33.82 -7.43
CA PHE A 75 13.88 -33.44 -8.83
C PHE A 75 13.42 -34.56 -9.77
N THR A 76 12.12 -34.66 -10.07
CA THR A 76 11.65 -35.53 -11.15
C THR A 76 11.71 -34.81 -12.49
N TYR A 77 12.83 -34.95 -13.18
CA TYR A 77 12.90 -34.82 -14.64
C TYR A 77 13.16 -36.22 -15.23
N SER A 78 12.32 -36.65 -16.16
CA SER A 78 12.58 -37.80 -17.02
C SER A 78 12.33 -37.36 -18.46
N PRO A 79 13.11 -37.79 -19.49
CA PRO A 79 13.87 -39.04 -19.51
C PRO A 79 15.30 -39.03 -20.13
N LYS A 80 16.01 -40.14 -19.82
CA LYS A 80 17.08 -40.88 -20.55
C LYS A 80 18.52 -40.92 -20.04
N ASN A 81 19.01 -40.06 -19.14
CA ASN A 81 20.41 -40.16 -18.64
C ASN A 81 20.59 -39.94 -17.13
N THR A 82 19.51 -40.04 -16.35
CA THR A 82 19.47 -39.63 -14.93
C THR A 82 20.37 -40.50 -14.03
N GLU A 83 20.48 -41.79 -14.30
CA GLU A 83 21.29 -42.72 -13.48
C GLU A 83 22.80 -42.44 -13.60
N ASP A 84 23.27 -42.11 -14.80
CA ASP A 84 24.69 -41.95 -15.11
C ASP A 84 25.20 -40.57 -14.67
N LEU A 85 24.36 -39.53 -14.80
CA LEU A 85 24.59 -38.21 -14.22
C LEU A 85 24.59 -38.26 -12.69
N LYS A 86 23.66 -38.99 -12.07
CA LYS A 86 23.59 -39.16 -10.60
C LYS A 86 24.81 -39.92 -10.07
N LYS A 87 25.26 -40.97 -10.76
CA LYS A 87 26.50 -41.70 -10.42
C LYS A 87 27.75 -40.84 -10.60
N ARG A 88 27.84 -40.03 -11.67
CA ARG A 88 28.94 -39.08 -11.87
C ARG A 88 28.95 -37.98 -10.81
N PHE A 89 27.77 -37.46 -10.45
CA PHE A 89 27.57 -36.44 -9.42
C PHE A 89 27.96 -36.94 -8.02
N ILE A 90 27.53 -38.14 -7.64
CA ILE A 90 27.93 -38.79 -6.38
C ILE A 90 29.44 -39.10 -6.36
N LYS A 91 30.00 -39.57 -7.49
CA LYS A 91 31.44 -39.84 -7.62
C LYS A 91 32.28 -38.55 -7.56
N SER A 92 31.75 -37.42 -8.04
CA SER A 92 32.39 -36.10 -7.90
C SER A 92 32.23 -35.49 -6.51
N LEU A 93 31.18 -35.81 -5.76
CA LEU A 93 30.97 -35.37 -4.37
C LEU A 93 31.91 -36.08 -3.37
N GLN A 94 32.37 -37.29 -3.69
CA GLN A 94 33.28 -38.07 -2.85
C GLN A 94 34.76 -37.63 -2.94
N LEU A 95 35.11 -36.80 -3.93
CA LEU A 95 36.46 -36.23 -4.06
C LEU A 95 36.47 -34.87 -3.36
N SER A 96 37.10 -34.83 -2.19
CA SER A 96 37.09 -33.77 -1.16
C SER A 96 37.78 -32.45 -1.54
N ALA A 97 37.56 -31.91 -2.74
CA ALA A 97 38.31 -30.74 -3.24
C ALA A 97 37.48 -29.53 -3.67
N HIS A 98 36.15 -29.56 -3.68
CA HIS A 98 35.42 -28.45 -4.33
C HIS A 98 34.17 -27.97 -3.61
N LYS A 99 34.36 -27.32 -2.44
CA LYS A 99 33.35 -26.42 -1.85
C LYS A 99 32.91 -25.36 -2.86
N GLU A 100 33.82 -24.85 -3.67
CA GLU A 100 33.55 -23.84 -4.70
C GLU A 100 32.71 -24.34 -5.88
N ILE A 101 32.88 -25.60 -6.33
CA ILE A 101 32.05 -26.17 -7.41
C ILE A 101 30.68 -26.55 -6.85
N ILE A 102 30.60 -27.02 -5.60
CA ILE A 102 29.33 -27.23 -4.90
C ILE A 102 28.61 -25.91 -4.73
N ASP A 103 29.27 -24.85 -4.25
CA ASP A 103 28.70 -23.51 -4.12
C ASP A 103 28.29 -22.95 -5.48
N PHE A 104 29.07 -23.18 -6.54
CA PHE A 104 28.71 -22.75 -7.89
C PHE A 104 27.48 -23.49 -8.39
N ILE A 105 27.43 -24.82 -8.28
CA ILE A 105 26.29 -25.65 -8.73
C ILE A 105 25.06 -25.37 -7.86
N ILE A 106 25.20 -25.22 -6.55
CA ILE A 106 24.11 -24.82 -5.65
C ILE A 106 23.62 -23.42 -6.00
N LYS A 107 24.52 -22.45 -6.21
CA LYS A 107 24.15 -21.10 -6.66
C LYS A 107 23.50 -21.12 -8.03
N ASP A 108 23.92 -21.99 -8.96
CA ASP A 108 23.38 -22.07 -10.32
C ASP A 108 22.03 -22.82 -10.35
N ILE A 109 21.86 -23.89 -9.55
CA ILE A 109 20.58 -24.58 -9.33
C ILE A 109 19.59 -23.67 -8.62
N LEU A 110 20.02 -22.94 -7.57
CA LEU A 110 19.17 -22.00 -6.84
C LEU A 110 18.88 -20.73 -7.65
N LYS A 111 19.79 -20.30 -8.54
CA LYS A 111 19.54 -19.26 -9.55
C LYS A 111 18.53 -19.69 -10.60
N GLN A 112 18.55 -20.95 -11.02
CA GLN A 112 17.72 -21.45 -12.10
C GLN A 112 16.33 -21.92 -11.62
N ASN A 113 16.15 -22.23 -10.32
CA ASN A 113 14.92 -22.84 -9.80
C ASN A 113 14.52 -22.42 -8.36
N THR A 114 14.73 -21.16 -7.93
CA THR A 114 14.24 -20.71 -6.62
C THR A 114 12.71 -20.68 -6.59
N ASN A 115 12.07 -21.79 -6.20
CA ASN A 115 10.65 -21.79 -5.84
C ASN A 115 10.48 -20.76 -4.72
N TYR A 116 9.97 -19.58 -5.03
CA TYR A 116 9.96 -18.48 -4.06
C TYR A 116 8.99 -18.71 -2.91
N ILE A 117 7.98 -19.57 -3.07
CA ILE A 117 7.21 -20.07 -1.94
C ILE A 117 8.10 -20.89 -1.04
N TYR A 118 9.04 -21.68 -1.55
CA TYR A 118 10.04 -22.36 -0.73
C TYR A 118 11.01 -21.35 -0.05
N TYR A 119 11.40 -20.28 -0.73
CA TYR A 119 12.19 -19.19 -0.14
C TYR A 119 11.45 -18.51 1.02
N ILE A 120 10.19 -18.12 0.80
CA ILE A 120 9.34 -17.47 1.80
C ILE A 120 8.96 -18.46 2.91
N ASN A 121 8.68 -19.71 2.57
CA ASN A 121 8.44 -20.80 3.50
C ASN A 121 9.64 -21.06 4.40
N ARG A 122 10.88 -21.00 3.90
CA ARG A 122 12.08 -21.11 4.75
C ARG A 122 12.20 -19.98 5.77
N LYS A 123 11.49 -18.87 5.58
CA LYS A 123 11.50 -17.71 6.47
C LYS A 123 10.28 -17.65 7.39
N ILE A 124 9.10 -18.04 6.91
CA ILE A 124 7.79 -17.83 7.58
C ILE A 124 7.04 -19.18 7.80
N ASN A 125 7.55 -20.31 7.29
CA ASN A 125 6.98 -21.66 7.39
C ASN A 125 5.55 -21.82 6.83
N LEU A 126 5.23 -21.13 5.73
CA LEU A 126 3.91 -21.18 5.08
C LEU A 126 3.43 -22.59 4.71
N LEU A 127 4.29 -23.47 4.17
CA LEU A 127 3.94 -24.83 3.70
C LEU A 127 3.37 -25.74 4.80
N GLN A 128 3.57 -25.41 6.08
CA GLN A 128 2.99 -26.15 7.22
C GLN A 128 1.53 -25.77 7.52
N LEU A 129 0.98 -24.75 6.84
CA LEU A 129 -0.35 -24.20 7.12
C LEU A 129 -1.49 -24.87 6.33
N GLY A 130 -1.21 -25.84 5.45
CA GLY A 130 -2.25 -26.63 4.79
C GLY A 130 -1.91 -27.08 3.36
N ASN A 131 -2.93 -27.57 2.64
CA ASN A 131 -2.80 -27.92 1.22
C ASN A 131 -2.87 -26.67 0.34
N PHE A 132 -1.76 -26.34 -0.33
CA PHE A 132 -1.64 -25.14 -1.13
C PHE A 132 -2.01 -25.30 -2.61
N ASN A 133 -2.27 -26.54 -3.04
CA ASN A 133 -2.62 -26.86 -4.43
C ASN A 133 -4.14 -26.81 -4.69
N GLU A 134 -4.93 -26.51 -3.67
CA GLU A 134 -6.37 -26.32 -3.79
C GLU A 134 -6.67 -25.07 -4.63
N LYS A 135 -7.53 -25.20 -5.64
CA LYS A 135 -8.09 -24.05 -6.37
C LYS A 135 -9.13 -23.37 -5.49
N VAL A 136 -9.13 -22.06 -5.51
CA VAL A 136 -10.08 -21.26 -4.72
C VAL A 136 -10.80 -20.32 -5.68
N ASP A 137 -12.08 -20.58 -5.87
CA ASP A 137 -12.91 -19.84 -6.83
C ASP A 137 -13.41 -18.52 -6.23
N VAL A 138 -13.81 -18.52 -4.95
CA VAL A 138 -14.28 -17.34 -4.22
C VAL A 138 -13.60 -17.30 -2.85
N VAL A 139 -13.02 -16.16 -2.50
CA VAL A 139 -12.41 -15.89 -1.20
C VAL A 139 -13.07 -14.65 -0.62
N ASN A 140 -13.73 -14.78 0.51
CA ASN A 140 -14.38 -13.67 1.21
C ASN A 140 -13.66 -13.29 2.52
N SER A 141 -12.86 -14.21 3.06
CA SER A 141 -12.16 -14.05 4.33
C SER A 141 -10.86 -14.85 4.36
N LEU A 142 -9.99 -14.56 5.34
CA LEU A 142 -8.77 -15.34 5.55
C LEU A 142 -9.10 -16.74 6.04
N GLU A 143 -10.21 -16.88 6.77
CA GLU A 143 -10.77 -18.11 7.31
C GLU A 143 -11.24 -19.08 6.23
N ASP A 144 -11.61 -18.58 5.05
CA ASP A 144 -11.89 -19.43 3.87
C ASP A 144 -10.62 -20.13 3.37
N LEU A 145 -9.44 -19.57 3.67
CA LEU A 145 -8.15 -20.09 3.25
C LEU A 145 -7.45 -20.87 4.37
N LEU A 146 -7.51 -20.41 5.62
CA LEU A 146 -6.77 -20.99 6.74
C LEU A 146 -7.69 -21.11 7.95
N ASP A 147 -7.68 -22.26 8.63
CA ASP A 147 -8.34 -22.35 9.94
C ASP A 147 -7.66 -21.45 10.98
N ASN A 148 -8.37 -21.16 12.08
CA ASN A 148 -7.88 -20.25 13.14
C ASN A 148 -6.51 -20.65 13.71
N ASP A 149 -6.23 -21.95 13.83
CA ASP A 149 -4.94 -22.45 14.31
C ASP A 149 -3.82 -22.12 13.33
N ASN A 150 -4.08 -22.23 12.02
CA ASN A 150 -3.13 -21.88 10.97
C ASN A 150 -2.99 -20.36 10.81
N ILE A 151 -4.04 -19.57 11.00
CA ILE A 151 -3.92 -18.10 11.05
C ILE A 151 -3.06 -17.68 12.25
N PHE A 152 -3.25 -18.30 13.42
CA PHE A 152 -2.43 -18.06 14.60
C PHE A 152 -0.95 -18.44 14.36
N ARG A 153 -0.70 -19.56 13.70
CA ARG A 153 0.66 -19.96 13.30
C ARG A 153 1.29 -18.97 12.31
N LEU A 154 0.52 -18.46 11.35
CA LEU A 154 0.96 -17.43 10.41
C LEU A 154 1.37 -16.14 11.14
N ALA A 155 0.50 -15.63 12.02
CA ALA A 155 0.78 -14.45 12.84
C ALA A 155 2.08 -14.61 13.64
N ASN A 156 2.26 -15.76 14.29
CA ASN A 156 3.48 -16.08 15.02
C ASN A 156 4.72 -16.16 14.12
N GLY A 157 4.59 -16.75 12.92
CA GLY A 157 5.66 -16.81 11.93
C GLY A 157 6.10 -15.42 11.48
N LEU A 158 5.15 -14.54 11.19
CA LEU A 158 5.41 -13.16 10.80
C LEU A 158 6.05 -12.36 11.94
N ASN A 159 5.53 -12.47 13.17
CA ASN A 159 6.13 -11.82 14.34
C ASN A 159 7.60 -12.25 14.56
N LYS A 160 7.88 -13.56 14.46
CA LYS A 160 9.26 -14.09 14.56
C LYS A 160 10.15 -13.54 13.43
N TYR A 161 9.62 -13.48 12.21
CA TYR A 161 10.35 -12.97 11.06
C TYR A 161 10.69 -11.49 11.22
N VAL A 162 9.70 -10.66 11.51
CA VAL A 162 9.84 -9.21 11.70
C VAL A 162 10.78 -8.88 12.86
N ALA A 163 10.65 -9.62 13.97
CA ALA A 163 11.56 -9.53 15.12
C ALA A 163 13.03 -9.84 14.77
N LYS A 164 13.28 -10.85 13.92
CA LYS A 164 14.63 -11.22 13.49
C LYS A 164 15.36 -10.07 12.78
N TYR A 165 14.62 -9.15 12.16
CA TYR A 165 15.16 -8.03 11.41
C TYR A 165 15.04 -6.68 12.14
N ASN A 166 15.03 -6.72 13.48
CA ASN A 166 15.04 -5.52 14.36
C ASN A 166 13.92 -4.51 14.05
N VAL A 167 12.78 -5.00 13.59
CA VAL A 167 11.56 -4.20 13.63
C VAL A 167 11.07 -4.26 15.08
N ASP A 168 10.86 -3.09 15.68
CA ASP A 168 10.67 -2.94 17.13
C ASP A 168 9.46 -3.73 17.63
N LYS A 169 9.72 -4.78 18.43
CA LYS A 169 8.70 -5.71 18.96
C LYS A 169 7.62 -5.01 19.78
N ASN A 170 7.94 -3.86 20.38
CA ASN A 170 7.02 -3.14 21.25
C ASN A 170 6.00 -2.30 20.47
N THR A 171 6.19 -2.12 19.15
CA THR A 171 5.31 -1.29 18.32
C THR A 171 4.49 -2.09 17.31
N HIS A 172 4.83 -3.34 16.96
CA HIS A 172 4.09 -4.07 15.93
C HIS A 172 3.92 -5.55 16.31
N ILE A 173 2.92 -5.84 17.15
CA ILE A 173 2.49 -7.22 17.39
C ILE A 173 1.43 -7.56 16.34
N ILE A 174 1.76 -8.50 15.47
CA ILE A 174 0.85 -9.04 14.45
C ILE A 174 -0.11 -10.01 15.14
N SER A 175 -1.38 -9.62 15.29
CA SER A 175 -2.44 -10.47 15.86
C SER A 175 -3.25 -11.16 14.76
N VAL A 176 -4.05 -12.17 15.14
CA VAL A 176 -4.97 -12.87 14.22
C VAL A 176 -5.98 -11.89 13.65
N GLU A 177 -6.56 -11.05 14.52
CA GLU A 177 -7.52 -10.01 14.16
C GLU A 177 -6.90 -8.99 13.22
N SER A 178 -5.63 -8.63 13.43
CA SER A 178 -4.91 -7.74 12.52
C SER A 178 -4.72 -8.32 11.12
N LEU A 179 -4.42 -9.61 11.03
CA LEU A 179 -4.26 -10.25 9.73
C LEU A 179 -5.60 -10.35 9.00
N GLY A 180 -6.70 -10.66 9.71
CA GLY A 180 -8.04 -10.65 9.12
C GLY A 180 -8.40 -9.27 8.57
N GLU A 181 -8.20 -8.22 9.37
CA GLU A 181 -8.45 -6.83 8.96
C GLU A 181 -7.65 -6.43 7.70
N GLU A 182 -6.38 -6.82 7.60
CA GLU A 182 -5.52 -6.49 6.44
C GLU A 182 -5.81 -7.39 5.24
N PHE A 183 -6.33 -8.59 5.48
CA PHE A 183 -6.76 -9.49 4.43
C PHE A 183 -7.99 -8.95 3.70
N GLU A 184 -8.91 -8.31 4.42
CA GLU A 184 -10.05 -7.60 3.82
C GLU A 184 -9.57 -6.49 2.87
N ASP A 185 -8.61 -5.66 3.30
CA ASP A 185 -8.00 -4.61 2.46
C ASP A 185 -7.34 -5.21 1.19
N TYR A 186 -6.66 -6.35 1.35
CA TYR A 186 -6.09 -7.10 0.22
C TYR A 186 -7.18 -7.66 -0.71
N LEU A 187 -8.29 -8.17 -0.17
CA LEU A 187 -9.41 -8.68 -0.95
C LEU A 187 -10.09 -7.59 -1.78
N GLU A 188 -10.22 -6.36 -1.26
CA GLU A 188 -10.73 -5.22 -2.04
C GLU A 188 -9.92 -5.03 -3.33
N LEU A 189 -8.59 -5.10 -3.23
CA LEU A 189 -7.69 -5.01 -4.37
C LEU A 189 -7.82 -6.23 -5.29
N ARG A 190 -7.91 -7.43 -4.72
CA ARG A 190 -8.02 -8.68 -5.48
C ARG A 190 -9.33 -8.78 -6.26
N ASN A 191 -10.39 -8.18 -5.74
CA ASN A 191 -11.69 -8.10 -6.41
C ASN A 191 -11.65 -7.16 -7.63
N ILE A 192 -10.69 -6.25 -7.72
CA ILE A 192 -10.44 -5.45 -8.93
C ILE A 192 -9.77 -6.32 -10.00
N ASP A 193 -8.73 -7.07 -9.63
CA ASP A 193 -8.04 -8.00 -10.51
C ASP A 193 -7.43 -9.19 -9.74
N SER A 194 -8.08 -10.36 -9.85
CA SER A 194 -7.62 -11.59 -9.21
C SER A 194 -6.57 -12.36 -10.02
N THR A 195 -6.27 -11.90 -11.23
CA THR A 195 -5.38 -12.60 -12.18
C THR A 195 -3.91 -12.24 -11.98
N VAL A 196 -3.62 -11.26 -11.12
CA VAL A 196 -2.29 -10.73 -10.85
C VAL A 196 -1.89 -10.87 -9.39
N PHE A 197 -0.58 -10.96 -9.13
CA PHE A 197 0.00 -10.73 -7.81
C PHE A 197 -0.07 -9.23 -7.51
N ILE A 198 -0.93 -8.83 -6.59
CA ILE A 198 -1.09 -7.44 -6.16
C ILE A 198 0.21 -6.93 -5.51
N SER A 199 0.88 -7.81 -4.76
CA SER A 199 2.16 -7.53 -4.14
C SER A 199 3.25 -7.12 -5.13
N TYR A 200 3.20 -7.61 -6.39
CA TYR A 200 4.15 -7.23 -7.44
C TYR A 200 4.02 -5.75 -7.80
N TYR A 201 2.80 -5.29 -8.04
CA TYR A 201 2.55 -3.90 -8.38
C TYR A 201 2.75 -2.99 -7.19
N ALA A 202 2.37 -3.42 -5.98
CA ALA A 202 2.68 -2.69 -4.75
C ALA A 202 4.19 -2.44 -4.60
N PHE A 203 5.00 -3.47 -4.83
CA PHE A 203 6.46 -3.35 -4.83
C PHE A 203 6.98 -2.40 -5.91
N LEU A 204 6.55 -2.57 -7.16
CA LEU A 204 7.01 -1.74 -8.27
C LEU A 204 6.73 -0.26 -8.00
N LEU A 205 5.51 0.06 -7.58
CA LEU A 205 5.09 1.42 -7.25
C LEU A 205 5.91 2.00 -6.09
N ASP A 206 6.19 1.21 -5.06
CA ASP A 206 6.99 1.65 -3.92
C ASP A 206 8.44 1.96 -4.32
N ALA A 207 9.05 1.08 -5.13
CA ALA A 207 10.43 1.21 -5.59
C ALA A 207 10.68 2.49 -6.43
N ASP A 208 9.67 2.97 -7.14
CA ASP A 208 9.77 4.09 -8.08
C ASP A 208 9.04 5.38 -7.60
N PHE A 209 8.38 5.34 -6.44
CA PHE A 209 7.65 6.48 -5.87
C PHE A 209 8.53 7.73 -5.69
N PHE A 210 9.79 7.57 -5.26
CA PHE A 210 10.71 8.69 -5.09
C PHE A 210 11.07 9.34 -6.43
N ASN A 211 11.32 8.53 -7.47
CA ASN A 211 11.61 9.01 -8.81
C ASN A 211 10.41 9.78 -9.40
N ALA A 212 9.19 9.28 -9.16
CA ALA A 212 7.96 9.97 -9.57
C ALA A 212 7.79 11.33 -8.89
N SER A 213 8.08 11.40 -7.59
CA SER A 213 8.02 12.65 -6.82
C SER A 213 9.03 13.69 -7.34
N ILE A 214 10.26 13.25 -7.64
CA ILE A 214 11.29 14.12 -8.25
C ILE A 214 10.87 14.62 -9.63
N GLU A 215 10.32 13.74 -10.47
CA GLU A 215 9.91 14.12 -11.83
C GLU A 215 8.77 15.16 -11.78
N GLY A 216 7.79 14.97 -10.89
CA GLY A 216 6.76 15.97 -10.63
C GLY A 216 7.35 17.31 -10.19
N MET A 217 8.26 17.30 -9.21
CA MET A 217 8.91 18.52 -8.70
C MET A 217 9.69 19.26 -9.79
N LYS A 218 10.45 18.54 -10.62
CA LYS A 218 11.17 19.13 -11.77
C LYS A 218 10.20 19.83 -12.72
N PHE A 219 9.10 19.18 -13.06
CA PHE A 219 8.06 19.76 -13.90
C PHE A 219 7.47 21.04 -13.27
N GLY A 220 7.10 21.00 -11.99
CA GLY A 220 6.57 22.17 -11.28
C GLY A 220 7.53 23.36 -11.28
N ASN A 221 8.82 23.11 -11.02
CA ASN A 221 9.87 24.13 -11.05
C ASN A 221 10.06 24.72 -12.44
N GLN A 222 10.00 23.90 -13.50
CA GLN A 222 10.08 24.37 -14.88
C GLN A 222 8.92 25.31 -15.24
N ILE A 223 7.69 24.95 -14.88
CA ILE A 223 6.51 25.80 -15.12
C ILE A 223 6.64 27.14 -14.39
N LYS A 224 7.02 27.11 -13.11
CA LYS A 224 7.22 28.31 -12.29
C LYS A 224 8.30 29.23 -12.85
N ALA A 225 9.46 28.66 -13.20
CA ALA A 225 10.57 29.41 -13.79
C ALA A 225 10.17 30.05 -15.13
N THR A 226 9.48 29.30 -15.98
CA THR A 226 8.96 29.79 -17.27
C THR A 226 8.02 30.97 -17.05
N CYS A 227 7.04 30.81 -16.16
CA CYS A 227 6.06 31.86 -15.83
C CYS A 227 6.67 33.09 -15.13
N SER A 228 7.85 32.95 -14.53
CA SER A 228 8.58 34.05 -13.89
C SER A 228 9.51 34.80 -14.84
N SER A 229 9.68 34.31 -16.08
CA SER A 229 10.53 34.97 -17.08
C SER A 229 9.89 36.27 -17.60
N SER A 230 10.74 37.20 -18.05
CA SER A 230 10.31 38.49 -18.59
C SER A 230 9.39 38.39 -19.80
N ILE A 231 9.47 37.29 -20.56
CA ILE A 231 8.60 36.98 -21.70
C ILE A 231 7.14 36.87 -21.26
N PHE A 232 6.90 36.26 -20.09
CA PHE A 232 5.56 36.07 -19.51
C PHE A 232 5.17 37.16 -18.51
N SER A 233 5.85 38.32 -18.56
CA SER A 233 5.49 39.50 -17.74
C SER A 233 4.06 39.99 -17.96
N LYS A 234 3.48 39.72 -19.14
CA LYS A 234 2.06 39.97 -19.42
C LYS A 234 1.19 38.83 -18.88
N LYS A 235 0.27 39.12 -17.95
CA LYS A 235 -0.68 38.17 -17.35
C LYS A 235 -1.43 37.31 -18.39
N GLN A 236 -1.81 37.91 -19.52
CA GLN A 236 -2.49 37.19 -20.60
C GLN A 236 -1.64 36.07 -21.21
N LEU A 237 -0.38 36.34 -21.57
CA LEU A 237 0.51 35.34 -22.16
C LEU A 237 0.81 34.20 -21.17
N LYS A 238 0.92 34.52 -19.88
CA LYS A 238 1.08 33.52 -18.81
C LYS A 238 -0.14 32.59 -18.76
N ASN A 239 -1.35 33.15 -18.79
CA ASN A 239 -2.58 32.36 -18.78
C ASN A 239 -2.69 31.47 -20.04
N GLU A 240 -2.43 32.03 -21.22
CA GLU A 240 -2.43 31.26 -22.48
C GLU A 240 -1.42 30.10 -22.45
N PHE A 241 -0.22 30.32 -21.89
CA PHE A 241 0.78 29.26 -21.72
C PHE A 241 0.34 28.16 -20.75
N ILE A 242 -0.28 28.53 -19.62
CA ILE A 242 -0.80 27.54 -18.66
C ILE A 242 -1.95 26.74 -19.28
N ASP A 243 -2.88 27.40 -19.98
CA ASP A 243 -3.99 26.73 -20.66
C ASP A 243 -3.47 25.75 -21.73
N TYR A 244 -2.50 26.19 -22.54
CA TYR A 244 -1.82 25.34 -23.52
C TYR A 244 -1.13 24.14 -22.85
N SER A 245 -0.43 24.37 -21.73
CA SER A 245 0.24 23.32 -20.98
C SER A 245 -0.75 22.30 -20.41
N ILE A 246 -1.90 22.75 -19.89
CA ILE A 246 -2.98 21.88 -19.41
C ILE A 246 -3.49 20.99 -20.53
N GLN A 247 -3.78 21.54 -21.71
CA GLN A 247 -4.27 20.75 -22.83
C GLN A 247 -3.22 19.73 -23.31
N THR A 248 -1.95 20.13 -23.35
CA THR A 248 -0.85 19.25 -23.72
C THR A 248 -0.72 18.07 -22.76
N VAL A 249 -0.73 18.33 -21.45
CA VAL A 249 -0.62 17.29 -20.41
C VAL A 249 -1.88 16.41 -20.36
N LYS A 250 -3.08 16.96 -20.61
CA LYS A 250 -4.31 16.15 -20.75
C LYS A 250 -4.20 15.15 -21.90
N ASN A 251 -3.72 15.60 -23.05
CA ASN A 251 -3.52 14.72 -24.20
C ASN A 251 -2.45 13.66 -23.90
N GLU A 252 -1.34 14.03 -23.25
CA GLU A 252 -0.32 13.09 -22.77
C GLU A 252 -0.91 12.04 -21.83
N LEU A 253 -1.71 12.46 -20.85
CA LEU A 253 -2.38 11.58 -19.90
C LEU A 253 -3.31 10.59 -20.61
N PHE A 254 -4.15 11.07 -21.53
CA PHE A 254 -5.07 10.20 -22.28
C PHE A 254 -4.32 9.19 -23.15
N GLN A 255 -3.26 9.60 -23.84
CA GLN A 255 -2.41 8.69 -24.60
C GLN A 255 -1.73 7.67 -23.70
N ASN A 256 -1.18 8.10 -22.56
CA ASN A 256 -0.52 7.19 -21.63
C ASN A 256 -1.49 6.18 -21.00
N MET A 257 -2.72 6.59 -20.66
CA MET A 257 -3.76 5.67 -20.19
C MET A 257 -4.21 4.71 -21.30
N TYR A 258 -4.33 5.17 -22.55
CA TYR A 258 -4.63 4.32 -23.70
C TYR A 258 -3.52 3.29 -23.97
N GLU A 259 -2.26 3.70 -23.81
CA GLU A 259 -1.08 2.84 -23.82
C GLU A 259 -0.93 1.97 -22.56
N LYS A 260 -1.86 2.11 -21.59
CA LYS A 260 -1.91 1.33 -20.33
C LYS A 260 -0.73 1.59 -19.41
N ASN A 261 -0.12 2.77 -19.48
CA ASN A 261 0.79 3.24 -18.45
C ASN A 261 -0.07 3.66 -17.24
N PHE A 262 0.15 3.04 -16.09
CA PHE A 262 -0.50 3.48 -14.86
C PHE A 262 -0.08 4.92 -14.52
N GLN A 263 -0.87 5.58 -13.69
CA GLN A 263 -0.65 6.98 -13.34
C GLN A 263 -0.55 7.12 -11.84
N TYR A 264 0.53 7.75 -11.37
CA TYR A 264 0.66 8.11 -9.96
C TYR A 264 -0.44 9.10 -9.58
N GLN A 265 -1.20 8.72 -8.55
CA GLN A 265 -2.29 9.50 -7.98
C GLN A 265 -1.76 10.33 -6.82
N GLY A 266 -2.18 11.58 -6.73
CA GLY A 266 -1.60 12.48 -5.74
C GLY A 266 -2.03 13.93 -5.92
N ILE A 267 -1.49 14.78 -5.06
CA ILE A 267 -1.73 16.22 -5.07
C ILE A 267 -0.40 16.97 -4.96
N PHE A 268 -0.35 18.14 -5.55
CA PHE A 268 0.72 19.10 -5.25
C PHE A 268 0.49 19.66 -3.85
N GLU A 269 1.52 19.68 -3.01
CA GLU A 269 1.51 20.26 -1.67
C GLU A 269 1.96 21.73 -1.71
N LYS A 270 1.81 22.47 -0.60
CA LYS A 270 2.16 23.89 -0.51
C LYS A 270 3.67 24.18 -0.56
N GLU A 271 4.52 23.18 -0.37
CA GLU A 271 5.99 23.30 -0.28
C GLU A 271 6.75 22.79 -1.52
N ASP A 272 6.10 22.80 -2.68
CA ASP A 272 6.69 22.33 -3.95
C ASP A 272 6.98 20.83 -4.02
N SER A 273 6.43 20.08 -3.08
CA SER A 273 6.41 18.62 -3.02
C SER A 273 5.12 18.06 -3.63
N PHE A 274 5.21 16.83 -4.14
CA PHE A 274 4.03 16.03 -4.46
C PHE A 274 3.78 15.05 -3.33
N PHE A 275 2.54 15.02 -2.85
CA PHE A 275 2.02 13.91 -2.08
C PHE A 275 1.47 12.88 -3.06
N ILE A 276 1.96 11.64 -3.02
CA ILE A 276 1.43 10.53 -3.84
C ILE A 276 0.68 9.58 -2.92
N ASP A 277 -0.56 9.30 -3.29
CA ASP A 277 -1.38 8.29 -2.67
C ASP A 277 -1.07 6.93 -3.29
N LYS A 278 -0.28 6.12 -2.57
CA LYS A 278 0.13 4.79 -3.04
C LYS A 278 -1.03 3.80 -3.16
N LYS A 279 -2.01 3.85 -2.24
CA LYS A 279 -3.17 2.95 -2.26
C LYS A 279 -4.06 3.27 -3.46
N GLN A 280 -4.36 4.55 -3.68
CA GLN A 280 -5.14 4.97 -4.84
C GLN A 280 -4.41 4.69 -6.15
N THR A 281 -3.09 4.91 -6.20
CA THR A 281 -2.27 4.57 -7.38
C THR A 281 -2.35 3.08 -7.70
N LEU A 282 -2.28 2.20 -6.69
CA LEU A 282 -2.39 0.75 -6.87
C LEU A 282 -3.78 0.34 -7.37
N ILE A 283 -4.85 0.91 -6.80
CA ILE A 283 -6.23 0.67 -7.24
C ILE A 283 -6.39 1.01 -8.73
N ASP A 284 -5.92 2.19 -9.14
CA ASP A 284 -6.07 2.62 -10.52
C ASP A 284 -5.17 1.83 -11.47
N CYS A 285 -3.98 1.41 -11.00
CA CYS A 285 -3.13 0.46 -11.73
C CYS A 285 -3.86 -0.86 -12.00
N LEU A 286 -4.46 -1.48 -10.98
CA LEU A 286 -5.21 -2.73 -11.11
C LEU A 286 -6.41 -2.57 -12.05
N LYS A 287 -7.14 -1.45 -11.98
CA LYS A 287 -8.26 -1.17 -12.92
C LYS A 287 -7.81 -1.03 -14.37
N ILE A 288 -6.65 -0.43 -14.61
CA ILE A 288 -6.10 -0.33 -15.98
C ILE A 288 -5.72 -1.71 -16.49
N LEU A 289 -5.19 -2.58 -15.63
CA LEU A 289 -4.77 -3.95 -15.97
C LEU A 289 -5.95 -4.90 -16.21
N SER A 290 -6.99 -4.86 -15.36
CA SER A 290 -8.15 -5.76 -15.47
C SER A 290 -8.94 -5.57 -16.76
N ASN A 291 -8.94 -4.36 -17.32
CA ASN A 291 -9.57 -4.04 -18.59
C ASN A 291 -8.76 -4.47 -19.83
N THR A 292 -7.71 -5.27 -19.66
CA THR A 292 -6.86 -5.72 -20.77
C THR A 292 -7.25 -7.12 -21.25
N SER A 293 -7.88 -7.19 -22.43
CA SER A 293 -8.22 -8.44 -23.11
C SER A 293 -6.97 -9.14 -23.67
N ARG A 294 -6.16 -9.82 -22.84
CA ARG A 294 -5.11 -10.73 -23.34
C ARG A 294 -4.93 -11.97 -22.48
N THR A 295 -4.90 -13.09 -23.18
CA THR A 295 -4.52 -14.44 -22.78
C THR A 295 -3.03 -14.62 -22.44
N GLU A 296 -2.23 -13.55 -22.41
CA GLU A 296 -0.82 -13.58 -22.04
C GLU A 296 -0.64 -12.94 -20.66
N LYS A 297 -0.20 -13.76 -19.69
CA LYS A 297 -0.04 -13.44 -18.26
C LYS A 297 0.41 -11.99 -18.01
N HIS A 298 -0.39 -11.26 -17.23
CA HIS A 298 -0.40 -9.81 -17.00
C HIS A 298 0.88 -9.16 -16.42
N TYR A 299 1.98 -9.87 -16.22
CA TYR A 299 3.25 -9.35 -15.65
C TYR A 299 4.16 -8.66 -16.69
N SER A 300 3.61 -7.99 -17.70
CA SER A 300 4.39 -7.47 -18.83
C SER A 300 5.22 -6.23 -18.50
N GLN A 301 4.82 -5.43 -17.50
CA GLN A 301 5.49 -4.19 -17.10
C GLN A 301 6.65 -4.46 -16.14
N LYS A 302 7.84 -4.69 -16.72
CA LYS A 302 9.09 -4.99 -15.97
C LYS A 302 9.73 -3.76 -15.31
N LYS A 303 9.34 -2.56 -15.75
CA LYS A 303 9.87 -1.28 -15.31
C LYS A 303 8.82 -0.20 -15.56
N ILE A 304 8.76 0.76 -14.65
CA ILE A 304 7.89 1.92 -14.75
C ILE A 304 8.57 2.98 -15.63
N ASP A 305 7.86 3.46 -16.65
CA ASP A 305 8.24 4.71 -17.32
C ASP A 305 7.72 5.89 -16.49
N ILE A 306 8.61 6.44 -15.65
CA ILE A 306 8.28 7.54 -14.72
C ILE A 306 7.71 8.75 -15.47
N LYS A 307 8.21 9.07 -16.66
CA LYS A 307 7.74 10.25 -17.41
C LYS A 307 6.31 10.08 -17.87
N LYS A 308 5.97 8.88 -18.35
CA LYS A 308 4.61 8.53 -18.79
C LYS A 308 3.66 8.29 -17.62
N SER A 309 4.18 7.90 -16.45
CA SER A 309 3.37 7.56 -15.27
C SER A 309 3.06 8.77 -14.37
N THR A 310 3.58 9.95 -14.70
CA THR A 310 3.43 11.19 -13.90
C THR A 310 2.51 12.22 -14.54
N SER A 311 1.89 11.94 -15.69
CA SER A 311 1.05 12.90 -16.41
C SER A 311 -0.14 13.38 -15.57
N TYR A 312 -0.72 12.51 -14.73
CA TYR A 312 -1.76 12.93 -13.78
C TYR A 312 -1.25 13.92 -12.73
N LEU A 313 -0.08 13.68 -12.12
CA LEU A 313 0.54 14.61 -11.18
C LEU A 313 0.84 15.96 -11.84
N LYS A 314 1.37 15.96 -13.07
CA LYS A 314 1.59 17.19 -13.84
C LYS A 314 0.30 17.97 -14.04
N LEU A 315 -0.80 17.28 -14.37
CA LEU A 315 -2.11 17.89 -14.59
C LEU A 315 -2.66 18.53 -13.31
N THR A 316 -2.63 17.80 -12.19
CA THR A 316 -3.11 18.32 -10.89
C THR A 316 -2.32 19.55 -10.45
N PHE A 317 -1.00 19.56 -10.68
CA PHE A 317 -0.17 20.74 -10.46
C PHE A 317 -0.59 21.92 -11.33
N LEU A 318 -0.73 21.74 -12.64
CA LEU A 318 -1.09 22.84 -13.55
C LEU A 318 -2.46 23.42 -13.23
N GLN A 319 -3.44 22.58 -12.92
CA GLN A 319 -4.77 23.02 -12.52
C GLN A 319 -4.68 23.85 -11.24
N ARG A 320 -3.97 23.37 -10.21
CA ARG A 320 -3.77 24.12 -8.97
C ARG A 320 -3.03 25.44 -9.20
N TYR A 321 -1.98 25.42 -10.02
CA TYR A 321 -1.19 26.60 -10.36
C TYR A 321 -2.04 27.65 -11.07
N GLN A 322 -2.83 27.23 -12.06
CA GLN A 322 -3.81 28.06 -12.77
C GLN A 322 -4.78 28.71 -11.79
N TYR A 323 -5.39 27.94 -10.89
CA TYR A 323 -6.30 28.48 -9.87
C TYR A 323 -5.62 29.52 -8.97
N SER A 324 -4.40 29.24 -8.50
CA SER A 324 -3.66 30.16 -7.62
C SER A 324 -3.26 31.49 -8.28
N GLU A 325 -3.08 31.49 -9.61
CA GLU A 325 -2.67 32.66 -10.39
C GLU A 325 -3.87 33.44 -10.97
N GLN A 326 -5.00 32.76 -11.23
CA GLN A 326 -6.24 33.37 -11.70
C GLN A 326 -7.06 34.01 -10.59
N LEU A 327 -6.87 33.56 -9.35
CA LEU A 327 -7.33 34.26 -8.16
C LEU A 327 -6.67 35.66 -8.11
N ASP A 328 -7.35 36.67 -8.65
CA ASP A 328 -7.42 37.92 -7.89
C ASP A 328 -7.85 37.50 -6.49
N LYS A 329 -7.15 37.95 -5.43
CA LYS A 329 -7.33 37.53 -4.03
C LYS A 329 -8.80 37.59 -3.51
N THR A 330 -9.74 38.05 -4.33
CA THR A 330 -11.17 38.22 -4.13
C THR A 330 -12.07 37.06 -4.58
N LEU A 331 -11.68 36.16 -5.51
CA LEU A 331 -12.61 35.14 -6.08
C LEU A 331 -12.23 33.69 -5.76
N LYS A 332 -12.58 33.23 -4.55
CA LYS A 332 -12.40 31.83 -4.12
C LYS A 332 -13.20 30.86 -4.99
N SER A 333 -12.66 29.67 -5.25
CA SER A 333 -13.40 28.59 -5.90
C SER A 333 -14.58 28.13 -5.02
N LYS A 334 -15.63 27.54 -5.62
CA LYS A 334 -16.78 27.01 -4.86
C LYS A 334 -16.34 26.02 -3.77
N THR A 335 -15.40 25.14 -4.12
CA THR A 335 -14.84 24.14 -3.20
C THR A 335 -14.10 24.79 -2.02
N GLU A 336 -13.30 25.84 -2.26
CA GLU A 336 -12.65 26.61 -1.19
C GLU A 336 -13.66 27.34 -0.31
N MET A 337 -14.71 27.93 -0.91
CA MET A 337 -15.78 28.60 -0.17
C MET A 337 -16.51 27.62 0.76
N GLN A 338 -16.87 26.44 0.25
CA GLN A 338 -17.50 25.38 1.05
C GLN A 338 -16.58 24.91 2.19
N PHE A 339 -15.30 24.71 1.92
CA PHE A 339 -14.35 24.30 2.97
C PHE A 339 -14.19 25.37 4.05
N ASP A 340 -14.09 26.65 3.66
CA ASP A 340 -14.05 27.77 4.60
C ASP A 340 -15.32 27.88 5.44
N GLU A 341 -16.50 27.62 4.85
CA GLU A 341 -17.76 27.58 5.58
C GLU A 341 -17.80 26.48 6.62
N ILE A 342 -17.34 25.26 6.30
CA ILE A 342 -17.22 24.16 7.28
C ILE A 342 -16.27 24.55 8.41
N GLN A 343 -15.12 25.18 8.09
CA GLN A 343 -14.19 25.70 9.09
C GLN A 343 -14.81 26.76 10.00
N LYS A 344 -15.64 27.64 9.46
CA LYS A 344 -16.35 28.66 10.24
C LYS A 344 -17.44 28.06 11.11
N LYS A 345 -18.27 27.18 10.56
CA LYS A 345 -19.34 26.46 11.30
C LYS A 345 -18.78 25.66 12.47
N ASN A 346 -17.65 25.00 12.27
CA ASN A 346 -16.97 24.20 13.29
C ASN A 346 -15.80 24.94 13.95
N SER A 347 -15.88 26.27 14.07
CA SER A 347 -14.79 27.09 14.62
C SER A 347 -14.44 26.78 16.08
N ASP A 348 -15.41 26.32 16.87
CA ASP A 348 -15.17 25.85 18.24
C ASP A 348 -14.30 24.60 18.28
N TYR A 349 -14.56 23.64 17.39
CA TYR A 349 -13.73 22.43 17.29
C TYR A 349 -12.32 22.76 16.80
N LYS A 350 -12.20 23.69 15.84
CA LYS A 350 -10.90 24.23 15.42
C LYS A 350 -10.11 24.86 16.58
N LYS A 351 -10.77 25.63 17.45
CA LYS A 351 -10.13 26.19 18.66
C LYS A 351 -9.74 25.10 19.64
N TYR A 352 -10.60 24.09 19.83
CA TYR A 352 -10.33 22.95 20.70
C TYR A 352 -9.10 22.15 20.24
N LEU A 353 -8.98 21.87 18.93
CA LEU A 353 -7.79 21.24 18.36
C LEU A 353 -6.52 22.09 18.55
N ALA A 354 -6.61 23.42 18.39
CA ALA A 354 -5.47 24.29 18.65
C ALA A 354 -4.98 24.22 20.11
N GLN A 355 -5.90 24.07 21.08
CA GLN A 355 -5.55 23.85 22.50
C GLN A 355 -4.85 22.50 22.73
N LYS A 356 -5.11 21.49 21.89
CA LYS A 356 -4.42 20.18 21.90
C LYS A 356 -3.09 20.20 21.13
N GLY A 357 -2.66 21.35 20.61
CA GLY A 357 -1.37 21.51 19.94
C GLY A 357 -1.38 21.31 18.42
N PHE A 358 -2.55 21.15 17.78
CA PHE A 358 -2.65 21.05 16.32
C PHE A 358 -2.50 22.42 15.66
N ASN A 359 -1.62 22.50 14.67
CA ASN A 359 -1.39 23.72 13.89
C ASN A 359 -2.46 23.91 12.79
N SER A 360 -2.44 25.07 12.12
CA SER A 360 -3.47 25.41 11.14
C SER A 360 -3.52 24.47 9.91
N TYR A 361 -2.41 23.84 9.54
CA TYR A 361 -2.33 22.90 8.44
C TYR A 361 -2.86 21.53 8.86
N GLU A 362 -2.47 21.04 10.03
CA GLU A 362 -2.97 19.78 10.60
C GLU A 362 -4.49 19.83 10.80
N VAL A 363 -5.03 20.97 11.27
CA VAL A 363 -6.49 21.15 11.37
C VAL A 363 -7.18 21.06 10.00
N LYS A 364 -6.56 21.56 8.91
CA LYS A 364 -7.13 21.41 7.57
C LYS A 364 -7.19 19.94 7.15
N ILE A 365 -6.16 19.17 7.46
CA ILE A 365 -6.12 17.73 7.20
C ILE A 365 -7.24 17.03 7.98
N ILE A 366 -7.37 17.30 9.28
CA ILE A 366 -8.42 16.72 10.13
C ILE A 366 -9.82 17.05 9.59
N PHE A 367 -10.06 18.30 9.19
CA PHE A 367 -11.34 18.71 8.62
C PHE A 367 -11.62 18.02 7.28
N ASN A 368 -10.59 17.83 6.44
CA ASN A 368 -10.73 17.11 5.19
C ASN A 368 -11.08 15.63 5.43
N LEU A 369 -10.42 14.96 6.39
CA LEU A 369 -10.75 13.57 6.79
C LEU A 369 -12.19 13.44 7.30
N LEU A 370 -12.63 14.36 8.17
CA LEU A 370 -14.01 14.40 8.69
C LEU A 370 -15.05 14.73 7.61
N SER A 371 -14.61 15.30 6.48
CA SER A 371 -15.41 15.54 5.28
C SER A 371 -15.15 14.46 4.21
N GLN A 372 -14.73 13.27 4.62
CA GLN A 372 -14.48 12.10 3.75
C GLN A 372 -13.54 12.39 2.56
N ASN A 373 -12.54 13.25 2.77
CA ASN A 373 -11.53 13.69 1.79
C ASN A 373 -12.05 14.47 0.58
N LYS A 374 -13.27 14.99 0.64
CA LYS A 374 -13.90 15.78 -0.44
C LYS A 374 -13.07 16.99 -0.89
N TYR A 375 -12.23 17.53 -0.02
CA TYR A 375 -11.43 18.73 -0.25
C TYR A 375 -9.97 18.44 -0.60
N LYS A 376 -9.62 17.19 -0.95
CA LYS A 376 -8.25 16.80 -1.33
C LYS A 376 -7.68 17.66 -2.47
N ASP A 377 -8.51 18.07 -3.42
CA ASP A 377 -8.11 18.88 -4.58
C ASP A 377 -7.65 20.30 -4.21
N LEU A 378 -7.92 20.76 -2.97
CA LEU A 378 -7.34 21.98 -2.41
C LEU A 378 -5.86 21.82 -2.04
N GLY A 379 -5.27 20.65 -2.33
CA GLY A 379 -3.90 20.30 -2.00
C GLY A 379 -3.71 20.08 -0.50
N ILE A 380 -4.69 19.41 0.12
CA ILE A 380 -4.69 19.00 1.52
C ILE A 380 -4.42 17.50 1.55
N ILE A 381 -3.41 17.08 2.33
CA ILE A 381 -3.08 15.66 2.50
C ILE A 381 -4.30 14.89 3.03
N TYR A 382 -4.42 13.63 2.59
CA TYR A 382 -5.54 12.76 2.89
C TYR A 382 -5.08 11.30 3.03
N LEU A 383 -5.96 10.48 3.59
CA LEU A 383 -5.87 9.01 3.56
C LEU A 383 -7.00 8.48 2.70
N SER A 384 -6.69 7.74 1.62
CA SER A 384 -7.74 7.12 0.79
C SER A 384 -8.30 5.85 1.43
N ASN A 385 -9.59 5.60 1.16
CA ASN A 385 -10.26 4.32 1.37
C ASN A 385 -9.99 3.72 2.77
N PHE A 386 -10.21 4.53 3.81
CA PHE A 386 -10.15 4.06 5.20
C PHE A 386 -11.52 3.50 5.60
N ARG A 387 -11.53 2.41 6.37
CA ARG A 387 -12.76 1.69 6.76
C ARG A 387 -13.54 2.51 7.79
N GLN A 388 -14.78 2.11 8.05
CA GLN A 388 -15.60 2.74 9.11
C GLN A 388 -14.90 2.71 10.48
N VAL A 389 -14.16 1.64 10.78
CA VAL A 389 -13.37 1.55 12.03
C VAL A 389 -12.22 2.55 12.05
N ASP A 390 -11.58 2.80 10.91
CA ASP A 390 -10.50 3.78 10.80
C ASP A 390 -11.06 5.20 10.93
N PHE A 391 -12.22 5.49 10.34
CA PHE A 391 -12.93 6.75 10.58
C PHE A 391 -13.24 6.97 12.06
N PHE A 392 -13.71 5.92 12.75
CA PHE A 392 -13.93 5.96 14.19
C PHE A 392 -12.63 6.25 14.95
N ARG A 393 -11.55 5.54 14.60
CA ARG A 393 -10.21 5.73 15.19
C ARG A 393 -9.71 7.16 14.96
N PHE A 394 -9.95 7.78 13.81
CA PHE A 394 -9.63 9.19 13.55
C PHE A 394 -10.48 10.14 14.41
N CYS A 395 -11.80 9.90 14.51
CA CYS A 395 -12.66 10.68 15.40
C CYS A 395 -12.16 10.62 16.85
N TYR A 396 -11.71 9.44 17.30
CA TYR A 396 -11.10 9.28 18.61
C TYR A 396 -9.75 10.00 18.73
N ALA A 397 -8.82 9.73 17.81
CA ALA A 397 -7.46 10.25 17.81
C ALA A 397 -7.41 11.79 17.80
N PHE A 398 -8.35 12.42 17.10
CA PHE A 398 -8.48 13.88 17.00
C PHE A 398 -9.44 14.49 18.03
N TYR A 399 -9.78 13.77 19.09
CA TYR A 399 -10.62 14.26 20.20
C TYR A 399 -12.02 14.75 19.77
N PHE A 400 -12.57 14.23 18.67
CA PHE A 400 -13.89 14.64 18.18
C PHE A 400 -14.98 14.33 19.22
N PHE A 401 -14.98 13.12 19.78
CA PHE A 401 -15.92 12.74 20.83
C PHE A 401 -15.77 13.60 22.09
N ASP A 402 -14.54 13.86 22.52
CA ASP A 402 -14.25 14.65 23.72
C ASP A 402 -14.72 16.09 23.55
N PHE A 403 -14.53 16.68 22.37
CA PHE A 403 -15.07 18.00 22.07
C PHE A 403 -16.59 18.06 22.28
N PHE A 404 -17.33 17.08 21.75
CA PHE A 404 -18.78 17.05 21.91
C PHE A 404 -19.21 16.85 23.36
N ILE A 405 -18.52 16.00 24.12
CA ILE A 405 -18.83 15.74 25.53
C ILE A 405 -18.44 16.95 26.41
N GLU A 406 -17.23 17.46 26.28
CA GLU A 406 -16.66 18.49 27.15
C GLU A 406 -17.23 19.87 26.83
N ILE A 407 -17.30 20.24 25.55
CA ILE A 407 -17.67 21.58 25.09
C ILE A 407 -19.15 21.67 24.75
N LYS A 408 -19.69 20.71 23.99
CA LYS A 408 -21.11 20.72 23.59
C LYS A 408 -22.05 20.03 24.59
N LYS A 409 -21.52 19.43 25.66
CA LYS A 409 -22.28 18.66 26.67
C LYS A 409 -23.20 17.61 26.05
N TYR A 410 -22.69 16.96 25.01
CA TYR A 410 -23.41 16.01 24.18
C TYR A 410 -23.12 14.56 24.60
N ASN A 411 -24.15 13.71 24.60
CA ASN A 411 -24.03 12.30 24.98
C ASN A 411 -24.29 11.37 23.77
N PHE A 412 -23.43 10.37 23.62
CA PHE A 412 -23.45 9.40 22.51
C PHE A 412 -24.13 8.08 22.91
N ASP A 413 -25.42 8.14 23.27
CA ASP A 413 -26.15 7.00 23.86
C ASP A 413 -27.06 6.26 22.85
N THR A 414 -27.45 6.92 21.76
CA THR A 414 -28.43 6.42 20.77
C THR A 414 -27.85 6.43 19.36
N ILE A 415 -28.39 5.63 18.42
CA ILE A 415 -27.93 5.65 17.02
C ILE A 415 -27.99 7.06 16.42
N LYS A 416 -29.10 7.78 16.64
CA LYS A 416 -29.30 9.16 16.17
C LYS A 416 -28.23 10.11 16.70
N SER A 417 -27.67 9.84 17.88
CA SER A 417 -26.63 10.69 18.44
C SER A 417 -25.32 10.68 17.64
N PHE A 418 -25.11 9.69 16.78
CA PHE A 418 -23.93 9.59 15.90
C PHE A 418 -24.10 10.34 14.58
N GLU A 419 -25.32 10.82 14.24
CA GLU A 419 -25.56 11.63 13.04
C GLU A 419 -24.69 12.88 13.02
N ILE A 420 -24.39 13.44 14.20
CA ILE A 420 -23.56 14.64 14.34
C ILE A 420 -22.13 14.48 13.82
N ILE A 421 -21.62 13.23 13.82
CA ILE A 421 -20.28 12.92 13.30
C ILE A 421 -20.30 13.03 11.78
N PHE A 422 -21.32 12.46 11.15
CA PHE A 422 -21.42 12.46 9.71
C PHE A 422 -21.93 13.79 9.17
N SER A 423 -22.74 14.53 9.91
CA SER A 423 -23.19 15.89 9.54
C SER A 423 -22.10 16.96 9.72
N PHE A 424 -20.83 16.58 9.93
CA PHE A 424 -19.71 17.52 9.97
C PHE A 424 -19.59 18.31 8.65
N ASP A 425 -19.77 17.61 7.52
CA ASP A 425 -20.13 18.16 6.21
C ASP A 425 -21.54 17.63 5.87
N ASN A 426 -22.43 18.53 5.45
CA ASN A 426 -23.81 18.17 5.09
C ASN A 426 -23.91 17.27 3.85
N GLU A 427 -22.84 17.20 3.06
CA GLU A 427 -22.77 16.35 1.86
C GLU A 427 -22.03 15.02 2.13
N ASN A 428 -21.66 14.71 3.38
CA ASN A 428 -21.13 13.40 3.71
C ASN A 428 -22.21 12.33 3.55
N ASP A 429 -21.86 11.23 2.88
CA ASP A 429 -22.75 10.09 2.73
C ASP A 429 -22.58 9.11 3.90
N TYR A 430 -23.69 8.63 4.45
CA TYR A 430 -23.72 7.60 5.48
C TYR A 430 -25.02 6.80 5.44
N THR A 431 -24.96 5.55 5.94
CA THR A 431 -26.12 4.67 6.07
C THR A 431 -26.48 4.48 7.54
N SER A 432 -27.68 3.96 7.81
CA SER A 432 -28.07 3.54 9.16
C SER A 432 -27.09 2.51 9.75
N ASP A 433 -26.51 1.67 8.91
CA ASP A 433 -25.52 0.67 9.32
C ASP A 433 -24.21 1.33 9.75
N SER A 434 -23.75 2.36 9.05
CA SER A 434 -22.57 3.15 9.46
C SER A 434 -22.75 3.77 10.84
N LEU A 435 -23.93 4.33 11.13
CA LEU A 435 -24.24 4.91 12.44
C LEU A 435 -24.25 3.86 13.54
N GLU A 436 -24.90 2.71 13.29
CA GLU A 436 -24.95 1.61 14.25
C GLU A 436 -23.55 1.03 14.50
N GLN A 437 -22.70 0.98 13.49
CA GLN A 437 -21.32 0.50 13.65
C GLN A 437 -20.48 1.48 14.48
N MET A 438 -20.59 2.79 14.24
CA MET A 438 -19.95 3.81 15.08
C MET A 438 -20.41 3.72 16.54
N ARG A 439 -21.71 3.47 16.77
CA ARG A 439 -22.26 3.25 18.10
C ARG A 439 -21.68 2.00 18.77
N LYS A 440 -21.61 0.87 18.05
CA LYS A 440 -21.00 -0.36 18.56
C LYS A 440 -19.54 -0.15 18.95
N TYR A 441 -18.75 0.54 18.12
CA TYR A 441 -17.38 0.88 18.46
C TYR A 441 -17.29 1.76 19.71
N TYR A 442 -18.09 2.82 19.77
CA TYR A 442 -18.12 3.73 20.92
C TYR A 442 -18.42 3.01 22.24
N LEU A 443 -19.47 2.19 22.27
CA LEU A 443 -19.89 1.44 23.47
C LEU A 443 -18.89 0.37 23.91
N ASN A 444 -18.01 -0.08 23.01
CA ASN A 444 -17.02 -1.11 23.27
C ASN A 444 -15.58 -0.57 23.35
N MET A 445 -15.36 0.75 23.33
CA MET A 445 -14.03 1.38 23.43
C MET A 445 -13.20 0.95 24.65
N LYS A 446 -13.85 0.50 25.74
CA LYS A 446 -13.19 0.05 26.98
C LYS A 446 -13.14 -1.48 27.14
N LYS A 447 -13.65 -2.24 26.16
CA LYS A 447 -13.82 -3.70 26.25
C LYS A 447 -12.89 -4.41 25.27
N LYS A 448 -11.61 -4.52 25.63
CA LYS A 448 -10.54 -5.14 24.80
C LYS A 448 -10.90 -6.53 24.24
N THR A 449 -11.69 -7.32 24.96
CA THR A 449 -12.10 -8.68 24.55
C THR A 449 -13.34 -8.72 23.65
N ASN A 450 -13.98 -7.58 23.36
CA ASN A 450 -15.17 -7.54 22.53
C ASN A 450 -14.81 -7.53 21.04
N LYS A 451 -15.57 -8.26 20.22
CA LYS A 451 -15.41 -8.27 18.75
C LYS A 451 -15.53 -6.89 18.08
N HIS A 452 -16.20 -5.94 18.74
CA HIS A 452 -16.36 -4.56 18.29
C HIS A 452 -15.42 -3.59 19.02
N TYR A 453 -14.35 -4.09 19.64
CA TYR A 453 -13.31 -3.22 20.21
C TYR A 453 -12.61 -2.47 19.07
N PRO A 454 -12.69 -1.14 19.00
CA PRO A 454 -12.24 -0.41 17.83
C PRO A 454 -10.74 -0.19 17.80
N PHE A 455 -9.99 -0.48 18.87
CA PHE A 455 -8.57 -0.15 18.94
C PHE A 455 -7.62 -1.32 18.67
N ASN A 456 -8.13 -2.42 18.12
CA ASN A 456 -7.27 -3.36 17.40
C ASN A 456 -6.49 -2.56 16.35
N ASN A 457 -5.17 -2.75 16.22
CA ASN A 457 -4.32 -2.04 15.25
C ASN A 457 -4.37 -0.51 15.30
N TYR A 458 -4.76 0.10 16.42
CA TYR A 458 -4.75 1.56 16.54
C TYR A 458 -3.36 2.16 16.31
N GLU A 459 -2.32 1.39 16.65
CA GLU A 459 -0.94 1.70 16.38
C GLU A 459 -0.64 1.98 14.90
N LYS A 460 -1.17 1.14 14.00
CA LYS A 460 -1.08 1.37 12.55
C LYS A 460 -1.75 2.69 12.17
N ASN A 461 -2.95 2.94 12.71
CA ASN A 461 -3.65 4.22 12.49
C ASN A 461 -2.80 5.41 12.95
N CYS A 462 -2.14 5.32 14.12
CA CYS A 462 -1.21 6.36 14.58
C CYS A 462 -0.02 6.54 13.63
N ILE A 463 0.52 5.43 13.09
CA ILE A 463 1.63 5.46 12.13
C ILE A 463 1.21 6.07 10.80
N ASP A 464 0.00 5.78 10.31
CA ASP A 464 -0.53 6.38 9.09
C ASP A 464 -0.74 7.89 9.29
N ILE A 465 -1.24 8.30 10.45
CA ILE A 465 -1.36 9.72 10.81
C ILE A 465 0.03 10.39 10.86
N GLU A 466 1.03 9.75 11.45
CA GLU A 466 2.37 10.30 11.55
C GLU A 466 3.09 10.35 10.19
N LYS A 467 3.13 9.24 9.46
CA LYS A 467 3.95 9.09 8.25
C LYS A 467 3.28 9.62 7.00
N ILE A 468 1.96 9.48 6.88
CA ILE A 468 1.22 9.88 5.69
C ILE A 468 0.65 11.29 5.90
N LEU A 469 -0.09 11.50 6.99
CA LEU A 469 -0.70 12.81 7.28
C LEU A 469 0.29 13.83 7.85
N ARG A 470 1.48 13.41 8.27
CA ARG A 470 2.53 14.27 8.86
C ARG A 470 2.06 15.01 10.11
N ILE A 471 1.26 14.34 10.93
CA ILE A 471 0.77 14.85 12.20
C ILE A 471 1.48 14.09 13.32
N ASP A 472 2.17 14.83 14.20
CA ASP A 472 2.94 14.23 15.28
C ASP A 472 2.08 13.35 16.19
N ARG A 473 2.53 12.13 16.42
CA ARG A 473 1.80 11.13 17.20
C ARG A 473 1.50 11.58 18.64
N GLU A 474 2.37 12.37 19.24
CA GLU A 474 2.22 12.89 20.61
C GLU A 474 0.99 13.79 20.79
N LYS A 475 0.46 14.37 19.70
CA LYS A 475 -0.75 15.18 19.73
C LYS A 475 -2.00 14.31 19.79
N LEU A 476 -1.94 13.05 19.38
CA LEU A 476 -3.09 12.17 19.25
C LEU A 476 -3.59 11.72 20.62
N LYS A 477 -4.91 11.49 20.71
CA LYS A 477 -5.51 10.97 21.92
C LYS A 477 -4.94 9.57 22.24
N PRO A 478 -4.39 9.34 23.44
CA PRO A 478 -3.93 8.02 23.84
C PRO A 478 -5.12 7.08 24.11
N ILE A 479 -4.92 5.78 23.95
CA ILE A 479 -5.87 4.80 24.47
C ILE A 479 -5.61 4.67 25.97
N LEU A 480 -6.63 4.95 26.78
CA LEU A 480 -6.56 4.69 28.22
C LEU A 480 -6.74 3.19 28.44
N GLU A 481 -5.74 2.54 29.06
CA GLU A 481 -5.68 1.08 29.22
C GLU A 481 -6.76 0.45 30.09
#